data_AF-A0A3D1PC06-F1
#
_entry.id   AF-A0A3D1PC06-F1
#
_cell.length_a   1.000
_cell.length_b   1.000
_cell.length_c   1.000
_cell.angle_alpha   90.00
_cell.angle_beta   90.00
_cell.angle_gamma   90.00
#
_symmetry.space_group_name_H-M   'P 1'
#
loop_
_entity.id
_entity.type
_entity.pdbx_description
1 polymer ?
#
loop_
_entity_poly.entity_id
_entity_poly.type
_entity_poly.pdbx_seq_one_letter_code
_entity_poly.pdbx_strand_id
1 'polypeptide(L)'
;MPSKKSKVFAYLTKELYARVSEFKHQRGLPSDSQALIAILIEFFNIEQRSPVPTASNAIEERIRQIEKAIAGLAKRLINLEETNGGLP
;
A
#
# COMPACT_ATOMS: atom_id res chain seq x y z
N MET A 1 10.58 28.73 -18.47
CA MET A 1 9.27 28.12 -18.79
C MET A 1 8.46 28.01 -17.51
N PRO A 2 7.24 28.57 -17.41
CA PRO A 2 6.38 28.29 -16.26
C PRO A 2 6.00 26.80 -16.28
N SER A 3 6.30 26.08 -15.21
CA SER A 3 5.94 24.66 -15.10
C SER A 3 4.41 24.53 -15.10
N LYS A 4 3.88 23.73 -16.03
CA LYS A 4 2.46 23.46 -16.12
C LYS A 4 2.06 22.67 -14.87
N LYS A 5 1.35 23.31 -13.94
CA LYS A 5 0.83 22.64 -12.74
C LYS A 5 -0.25 21.64 -13.18
N SER A 6 0.08 20.36 -13.21
CA SER A 6 -0.88 19.29 -13.45
C SER A 6 -1.93 19.29 -12.34
N LYS A 7 -3.22 19.28 -12.71
CA LYS A 7 -4.33 19.17 -11.78
C LYS A 7 -4.84 17.73 -11.82
N VAL A 8 -5.03 17.14 -10.65
CA VAL A 8 -5.63 15.81 -10.48
C VAL A 8 -6.84 15.97 -9.56
N PHE A 9 -7.93 15.31 -9.91
CA PHE A 9 -9.13 15.26 -9.08
C PHE A 9 -9.10 13.97 -8.27
N ALA A 10 -9.36 14.08 -6.96
CA ALA A 10 -9.44 12.96 -6.06
C ALA A 10 -10.79 12.99 -5.35
N TYR A 11 -11.47 11.84 -5.30
CA TYR A 11 -12.71 11.67 -4.56
C TYR A 11 -12.39 10.89 -3.28
N LEU A 12 -12.68 11.52 -2.14
CA LEU A 12 -12.46 10.93 -0.83
C LEU A 12 -13.79 10.56 -0.21
N THR A 13 -13.81 9.50 0.58
CA THR A 13 -14.95 9.22 1.47
C THR A 13 -15.08 10.33 2.51
N LYS A 14 -16.28 10.49 3.07
CA LYS A 14 -16.55 11.51 4.09
C LYS A 14 -15.60 11.42 5.29
N GLU A 15 -15.28 10.20 5.73
CA GLU A 15 -14.36 9.96 6.84
C GLU A 15 -12.93 10.40 6.49
N LEU A 16 -12.43 10.02 5.31
CA LEU A 16 -11.08 10.42 4.88
C LEU A 16 -10.98 11.92 4.69
N TYR A 17 -12.02 12.56 4.13
CA TYR A 17 -12.07 14.01 4.02
C TYR A 17 -12.03 14.71 5.39
N ALA A 18 -12.76 14.19 6.39
CA ALA A 18 -12.73 14.74 7.74
C ALA A 18 -11.31 14.69 8.33
N ARG A 19 -10.59 13.56 8.17
CA ARG A 19 -9.19 13.45 8.61
C ARG A 19 -8.24 14.41 7.89
N VAL A 20 -8.42 14.60 6.59
CA VAL A 20 -7.63 15.59 5.82
C VAL A 20 -7.92 17.01 6.30
N SER A 21 -9.17 17.33 6.61
CA SER A 21 -9.57 18.62 7.14
C SER A 21 -8.97 18.87 8.53
N GLU A 22 -9.01 17.88 9.43
CA GLU A 22 -8.36 17.95 10.74
C GLU A 22 -6.85 18.19 10.60
N PHE A 23 -6.17 17.41 9.74
CA PHE A 23 -4.75 17.57 9.47
C PHE A 23 -4.43 18.98 8.94
N LYS A 24 -5.24 19.50 8.02
CA LYS A 24 -5.13 20.86 7.50
C LYS A 24 -5.20 21.89 8.64
N HIS A 25 -6.19 21.78 9.52
CA HIS A 25 -6.36 22.69 10.65
C HIS A 25 -5.19 22.61 11.64
N GLN A 26 -4.76 21.40 12.00
CA GLN A 26 -3.64 21.18 12.92
C GLN A 26 -2.32 21.76 12.41
N ARG A 27 -2.09 21.72 11.10
CA ARG A 27 -0.87 22.23 10.46
C ARG A 27 -0.99 23.67 9.95
N GLY A 28 -2.14 24.33 10.15
CA GLY A 28 -2.38 25.69 9.68
C GLY A 28 -2.30 25.83 8.15
N LEU A 29 -2.68 24.79 7.40
CA LEU A 29 -2.54 24.77 5.95
C LEU A 29 -3.70 25.52 5.27
N PRO A 30 -3.43 26.29 4.19
CA PRO A 30 -4.40 27.19 3.59
C PRO A 30 -5.42 26.49 2.68
N SER A 31 -5.22 25.22 2.31
CA SER A 31 -6.13 24.49 1.43
C SER A 31 -6.04 22.97 1.58
N ASP A 32 -7.11 22.28 1.20
CA ASP A 32 -7.18 20.82 1.20
C ASP A 32 -6.13 20.21 0.24
N SER A 33 -5.86 20.87 -0.90
CA SER A 33 -4.81 20.43 -1.82
C SER A 33 -3.43 20.46 -1.17
N GLN A 34 -3.11 21.51 -0.40
CA GLN A 34 -1.84 21.56 0.32
C GLN A 34 -1.77 20.53 1.44
N ALA A 35 -2.88 20.25 2.13
CA ALA A 35 -2.95 19.19 3.12
C ALA A 35 -2.67 17.81 2.49
N LEU A 36 -3.31 17.50 1.35
CA LEU A 36 -3.06 16.25 0.63
C LEU A 36 -1.62 16.14 0.14
N ILE A 37 -1.05 17.22 -0.40
CA ILE A 37 0.36 17.24 -0.83
C ILE A 37 1.28 16.98 0.36
N ALA A 38 1.04 17.62 1.51
CA ALA A 38 1.84 17.43 2.70
C ALA A 38 1.77 15.97 3.22
N ILE A 39 0.57 15.38 3.26
CA ILE A 39 0.38 13.97 3.64
C ILE A 39 1.17 13.04 2.71
N LEU A 40 1.09 13.26 1.39
CA LEU A 40 1.81 12.45 0.41
C LEU A 40 3.32 12.60 0.56
N ILE A 41 3.82 13.81 0.77
CA ILE A 41 5.25 14.06 1.02
C ILE A 41 5.72 13.36 2.29
N GLU A 42 4.95 13.44 3.38
CA GLU A 42 5.27 12.75 4.63
C GLU A 42 5.32 11.22 4.43
N PHE A 43 4.34 10.66 3.71
CA PHE A 43 4.32 9.24 3.36
C PHE A 43 5.56 8.82 2.58
N PHE A 44 5.88 9.51 1.48
CA PHE A 44 7.05 9.18 0.65
C PHE A 44 8.38 9.41 1.38
N ASN A 45 8.47 10.41 2.25
CA ASN A 45 9.67 10.65 3.05
C ASN A 45 9.87 9.57 4.14
N ILE A 46 8.78 9.05 4.72
CA ILE A 46 8.85 7.91 5.64
C ILE A 46 9.32 6.66 4.89
N GLU A 47 8.80 6.42 3.69
CA GLU A 47 9.24 5.30 2.86
C GLU A 47 10.72 5.40 2.46
N GLN A 48 11.23 6.60 2.21
CA GLN A 48 12.66 6.83 1.89
C GLN A 48 13.60 6.69 3.11
N ARG A 49 13.09 6.84 4.33
CA ARG A 49 13.89 6.70 5.57
C ARG A 49 13.96 5.26 6.09
N SER A 50 13.10 4.39 5.60
CA SER A 50 13.37 2.96 5.67
C SER A 50 14.47 2.67 4.64
N PRO A 51 15.54 1.90 4.95
CA PRO A 51 16.47 1.45 3.93
C PRO A 51 15.67 0.58 2.99
N VAL A 52 15.20 1.15 1.88
CA VAL A 52 14.67 0.41 0.75
C VAL A 52 15.81 -0.51 0.34
N PRO A 53 15.72 -1.84 0.55
CA PRO A 53 16.60 -2.73 -0.19
C PRO A 53 16.16 -2.49 -1.63
N THR A 54 17.05 -1.93 -2.46
CA THR A 54 16.90 -1.75 -3.91
C THR A 54 15.70 -2.52 -4.48
N ALA A 55 14.63 -1.78 -4.78
CA ALA A 55 13.23 -2.25 -4.79
C ALA A 55 12.91 -3.47 -5.69
N SER A 56 13.77 -3.86 -6.63
CA SER A 56 13.55 -5.07 -7.44
C SER A 56 13.70 -6.35 -6.62
N ASN A 57 14.79 -6.48 -5.85
CA ASN A 57 15.13 -7.75 -5.21
C ASN A 57 14.23 -8.07 -4.00
N ALA A 58 13.81 -7.04 -3.25
CA ALA A 58 12.96 -7.23 -2.08
C ALA A 58 11.50 -7.55 -2.45
N ILE A 59 11.01 -6.99 -3.56
CA ILE A 59 9.69 -7.30 -4.09
C ILE A 59 9.69 -8.71 -4.70
N GLU A 60 10.71 -9.06 -5.49
CA GLU A 60 10.88 -10.41 -6.03
C GLU A 60 10.97 -11.46 -4.92
N GLU A 61 11.72 -11.21 -3.85
CA GLU A 61 11.81 -12.14 -2.72
C GLU A 61 10.47 -12.26 -1.97
N ARG A 62 9.72 -11.17 -1.80
CA ARG A 62 8.36 -11.23 -1.23
C ARG A 62 7.39 -12.02 -2.11
N ILE A 63 7.44 -11.83 -3.43
CA ILE A 63 6.64 -12.60 -4.38
C ILE A 63 6.98 -14.09 -4.27
N ARG A 64 8.27 -14.42 -4.24
CA ARG A 64 8.76 -15.80 -4.08
C ARG A 64 8.28 -16.47 -2.79
N GLN A 65 8.26 -15.73 -1.69
CA GLN A 65 7.75 -16.23 -0.41
C GLN A 65 6.24 -16.50 -0.44
N ILE A 66 5.48 -15.63 -1.10
CA ILE A 66 4.03 -15.82 -1.31
C ILE A 66 3.78 -17.05 -2.18
N GLU A 67 4.49 -17.20 -3.31
CA GLU A 67 4.39 -18.38 -4.18
C GLU A 67 4.69 -19.68 -3.42
N LYS A 68 5.74 -19.69 -2.59
CA LYS A 68 6.09 -20.85 -1.75
C LYS A 68 5.00 -21.17 -0.72
N ALA A 69 4.38 -20.15 -0.12
CA ALA A 69 3.28 -20.33 0.82
C ALA A 69 2.03 -20.90 0.13
N ILE A 70 1.69 -20.40 -1.06
CA ILE A 70 0.57 -20.91 -1.88
C ILE A 70 0.83 -22.36 -2.29
N ALA A 71 2.03 -22.69 -2.78
CA ALA A 71 2.39 -24.05 -3.14
C ALA A 71 2.32 -25.01 -1.93
N GLY A 72 2.75 -24.55 -0.74
CA GLY A 72 2.63 -25.31 0.50
C GLY A 72 1.18 -25.55 0.93
N LEU A 73 0.32 -24.55 0.78
CA LEU A 73 -1.11 -24.68 1.05
C LEU A 73 -1.80 -25.62 0.05
N ALA A 74 -1.51 -25.48 -1.25
CA ALA A 74 -2.05 -26.37 -2.28
C ALA A 74 -1.65 -27.83 -2.04
N LYS A 75 -0.39 -28.09 -1.68
CA LYS A 75 0.08 -29.43 -1.33
C LYS A 75 -0.62 -29.99 -0.09
N ARG A 76 -0.88 -29.16 0.92
CA ARG A 76 -1.65 -29.58 2.11
C ARG A 76 -3.11 -29.88 1.77
N LEU A 77 -3.73 -29.10 0.88
CA LEU A 77 -5.11 -29.35 0.43
C LEU A 77 -5.20 -30.65 -0.37
N ILE A 78 -4.28 -30.90 -1.30
CA ILE A 78 -4.23 -32.16 -2.06
C ILE A 78 -4.01 -33.35 -1.11
N ASN A 79 -3.06 -33.24 -0.18
CA ASN A 79 -2.84 -34.29 0.82
C ASN A 79 -4.08 -34.50 1.71
N LEU A 80 -4.82 -33.43 2.05
CA LEU A 80 -6.07 -33.54 2.81
C LEU A 80 -7.16 -34.24 2.00
N GLU A 81 -7.28 -33.96 0.70
CA GLU A 81 -8.18 -34.68 -0.22
C GLU A 81 -7.78 -36.15 -0.39
N GLU A 82 -6.49 -36.48 -0.44
CA GLU A 82 -6.02 -37.88 -0.49
C GLU A 82 -6.26 -38.61 0.84
N THR A 83 -6.10 -37.93 1.98
CA THR A 83 -6.36 -38.52 3.31
C THR A 83 -7.85 -38.62 3.65
N ASN A 84 -8.72 -37.79 3.06
CA ASN A 84 -10.17 -37.81 3.30
C ASN A 84 -10.97 -38.46 2.16
N GLY A 85 -10.39 -38.60 0.98
CA GLY A 85 -10.97 -39.26 -0.20
C GLY A 85 -10.51 -40.71 -0.37
N GLY A 86 -9.61 -41.19 0.49
CA GLY A 86 -9.24 -42.60 0.58
C GLY A 86 -9.83 -43.25 1.82
N LEU A 87 -11.03 -43.81 1.71
CA LEU A 87 -11.53 -44.94 2.50
C LEU A 87 -12.75 -45.52 1.77
N PRO A 88 -13.00 -46.83 1.95
CA PRO A 88 -13.03 -47.92 0.97
C PRO A 88 -14.11 -47.89 -0.13
#